data_AF-K2F6F2-F1
#
_entry.id   AF-K2F6F2-F1
#
_cell.length_a   1.000
_cell.length_b   1.000
_cell.length_c   1.000
_cell.angle_alpha   90.00
_cell.angle_beta   90.00
_cell.angle_gamma   90.00
#
_symmetry.space_group_name_H-M   'P 1'
#
loop_
_entity.id
_entity.type
_entity.pdbx_description
1 polymer ?
#
loop_
_entity_poly.entity_id
_entity_poly.type
_entity_poly.pdbx_seq_one_letter_code
_entity_poly.pdbx_strand_id
1 'polypeptide(L)'
;MKNKYTTIGIVLTTILLAGVAIFTAIRLYQTKDTAVAPNVPSSKPAAQEANVCSLSFTVGGTPLSCNSDCDPDGNEGQCGQGLLCLNVGTGETGSKCRKPQCSSSASCVCATVTATATATATSTTRATATATSTSQATATATSTSTSNATATATATSNPQCNNSCTSNSNCPSGLMCYIASGATTGGCRNTQCLSETDCTCAVATSTATSVAQAPVSTNQPTLPVVGTSWPTMFATGVGILVIIGSLLLAL
;
A
#
# COMPACT_ATOMS: atom_id res chain seq x y z
N MET A 1 46.83 -54.48 -25.42
CA MET A 1 46.99 -53.06 -25.82
C MET A 1 45.68 -52.36 -26.18
N LYS A 2 44.63 -53.05 -26.65
CA LYS A 2 43.34 -52.44 -27.06
C LYS A 2 42.59 -51.69 -25.94
N ASN A 3 42.70 -52.14 -24.68
CA ASN A 3 41.98 -51.51 -23.56
C ASN A 3 42.51 -50.11 -23.20
N LYS A 4 43.78 -49.80 -23.52
CA LYS A 4 44.37 -48.48 -23.23
C LYS A 4 43.78 -47.38 -24.11
N TYR A 5 43.47 -47.70 -25.37
CA TYR A 5 42.85 -46.75 -26.30
C TYR A 5 41.39 -46.46 -25.93
N THR A 6 40.66 -47.46 -25.41
CA THR A 6 39.29 -47.25 -24.91
C THR A 6 39.28 -46.28 -23.73
N THR A 7 40.20 -46.43 -22.77
CA THR A 7 40.30 -45.50 -21.63
C THR A 7 40.65 -44.08 -22.08
N ILE A 8 41.63 -43.92 -22.97
CA ILE A 8 42.00 -42.59 -23.51
C ILE A 8 40.82 -41.94 -24.25
N GLY A 9 40.07 -42.73 -25.03
CA GLY A 9 38.88 -42.24 -25.74
C GLY A 9 37.79 -41.74 -24.79
N ILE A 10 37.53 -42.47 -23.70
CA ILE A 10 36.55 -42.05 -22.68
C ILE A 10 36.98 -40.72 -22.04
N VAL A 11 38.25 -40.61 -21.63
CA VAL A 11 38.78 -39.40 -20.97
C VAL A 11 38.67 -38.17 -21.89
N LEU A 12 39.06 -38.29 -23.16
CA LEU A 12 38.93 -37.18 -24.13
C LEU A 12 37.48 -36.74 -24.33
N THR A 13 36.56 -37.70 -24.42
CA THR A 13 35.14 -37.40 -24.62
C THR A 13 34.54 -36.68 -23.42
N THR A 14 34.91 -37.08 -22.19
CA THR A 14 34.48 -36.38 -20.97
C THR A 14 35.00 -34.95 -20.86
N ILE A 15 36.25 -34.69 -21.26
CA ILE A 15 36.82 -33.33 -21.23
C ILE A 15 36.07 -32.40 -22.21
N LEU A 16 35.75 -32.91 -23.40
CA LEU A 16 34.98 -32.17 -24.40
C LEU A 16 33.57 -31.81 -23.88
N LEU A 17 32.86 -32.78 -23.28
CA LEU A 17 31.53 -32.57 -22.72
C LEU A 17 31.55 -31.56 -21.55
N ALA A 18 32.55 -31.64 -20.67
CA ALA A 18 32.73 -30.69 -19.58
C ALA A 18 32.97 -29.26 -20.09
N GLY A 19 33.76 -29.09 -21.15
CA GLY A 19 34.01 -27.79 -21.76
C GLY A 19 32.74 -27.12 -22.31
N VAL A 20 31.88 -27.87 -22.99
CA VAL A 20 30.60 -27.35 -23.51
C VAL A 20 29.67 -26.94 -22.37
N ALA A 21 29.60 -27.73 -21.30
CA ALA A 21 28.77 -27.40 -20.13
C ALA A 21 29.20 -26.09 -19.45
N ILE A 22 30.51 -25.91 -19.24
CA ILE A 22 31.07 -24.68 -18.63
C ILE A 22 30.81 -23.46 -19.51
N PHE A 23 31.03 -23.57 -20.83
CA PHE A 23 30.77 -22.47 -21.75
C PHE A 23 29.30 -22.03 -21.73
N THR A 24 28.38 -22.99 -21.71
CA THR A 24 26.93 -22.73 -21.65
C THR A 24 26.53 -22.05 -20.33
N ALA A 25 27.13 -22.47 -19.21
CA ALA A 25 26.89 -21.86 -17.90
C ALA A 25 27.37 -20.40 -17.84
N ILE A 26 28.56 -20.10 -18.39
CA ILE A 26 29.09 -18.72 -18.44
C ILE A 26 28.18 -17.83 -19.30
N ARG A 27 27.73 -18.33 -20.46
CA ARG A 27 26.79 -17.61 -21.34
C ARG A 27 25.47 -17.29 -20.64
N LEU A 28 24.92 -18.21 -19.84
CA LEU A 28 23.70 -18.01 -19.06
C LEU A 28 23.89 -17.05 -17.88
N TYR A 29 25.08 -17.02 -17.27
CA TYR A 29 25.37 -16.10 -16.18
C TYR A 29 25.48 -14.66 -16.70
N GLN A 30 26.13 -14.45 -17.84
CA GLN A 30 26.26 -13.13 -18.46
C GLN A 30 24.92 -12.56 -18.96
N THR A 31 23.96 -13.41 -19.35
CA THR A 31 22.62 -12.94 -19.75
C THR A 31 21.67 -12.69 -18.59
N LYS A 32 21.97 -13.12 -17.36
CA LYS A 32 21.13 -12.83 -16.20
C LYS A 32 21.24 -11.39 -15.70
N ASP A 33 22.35 -10.70 -15.97
CA ASP A 33 22.54 -9.31 -15.55
C ASP A 33 21.90 -8.29 -16.50
N THR A 34 21.43 -8.73 -17.67
CA THR A 34 20.56 -7.91 -18.52
C THR A 34 19.13 -8.42 -18.38
N ALA A 35 18.37 -7.80 -17.48
CA ALA A 35 16.93 -7.98 -17.40
C ALA A 35 16.25 -7.38 -18.65
N VAL A 36 16.46 -8.02 -19.80
CA VAL A 36 15.76 -7.67 -21.04
C VAL A 36 14.41 -8.33 -21.02
N ALA A 37 13.47 -7.69 -20.32
CA ALA A 37 12.07 -7.87 -20.63
C ALA A 37 11.86 -7.37 -22.08
N PRO A 38 11.56 -8.24 -23.07
CA PRO A 38 11.71 -7.90 -24.49
C PRO A 38 10.72 -6.84 -25.03
N ASN A 39 9.84 -6.30 -24.19
CA ASN A 39 8.82 -5.34 -24.63
C ASN A 39 8.40 -4.36 -23.53
N VAL A 40 9.21 -4.17 -22.48
CA VAL A 40 8.92 -3.12 -21.50
C VAL A 40 9.57 -1.84 -22.02
N PRO A 41 8.80 -0.81 -22.41
CA PRO A 41 9.35 0.41 -22.95
C PRO A 41 10.38 0.98 -21.97
N SER A 42 11.58 1.24 -22.49
CA SER A 42 12.67 1.86 -21.75
C SER A 42 12.15 3.13 -21.09
N SER A 43 12.08 3.11 -19.76
CA SER A 43 11.67 4.27 -18.98
C SER A 43 12.74 5.34 -19.19
N LYS A 44 12.34 6.46 -19.79
CA LYS A 44 13.14 7.68 -20.00
C LYS A 44 13.97 8.04 -18.75
N PRO A 45 15.10 8.76 -18.92
CA PRO A 45 16.07 8.98 -17.85
C PRO A 45 15.43 9.68 -16.65
N ALA A 46 15.94 9.31 -15.47
CA ALA A 46 15.57 9.76 -14.14
C ALA A 46 14.83 11.10 -14.13
N ALA A 47 13.59 11.09 -13.61
CA ALA A 47 12.93 12.30 -13.18
C ALA A 47 13.89 13.03 -12.24
N GLN A 48 14.39 14.17 -12.71
CA GLN A 48 15.14 15.17 -11.98
C GLN A 48 14.57 15.24 -10.57
N GLU A 49 15.41 15.05 -9.54
CA GLU A 49 15.03 15.11 -8.13
C GLU A 49 14.24 16.40 -7.90
N ALA A 50 12.91 16.29 -7.93
CA ALA A 50 12.04 17.38 -7.60
C ALA A 50 12.26 17.59 -6.10
N ASN A 51 12.92 18.71 -5.79
CA ASN A 51 13.08 19.30 -4.48
C ASN A 51 11.90 18.89 -3.59
N VAL A 52 12.13 17.89 -2.75
CA VAL A 52 11.10 17.26 -1.93
C VAL A 52 10.68 18.33 -0.93
N CYS A 53 9.56 18.99 -1.19
CA CYS A 53 8.92 19.87 -0.22
C CYS A 53 8.58 19.02 1.01
N SER A 54 9.50 18.98 1.97
CA SER A 54 9.25 18.44 3.30
C SER A 54 8.27 19.38 4.00
N LEU A 55 6.99 19.03 3.94
CA LEU A 55 5.95 19.65 4.77
C LEU A 55 6.15 19.16 6.21
N SER A 56 7.01 19.84 6.97
CA SER A 56 7.02 19.73 8.42
C SER A 56 5.95 20.67 8.97
N PHE A 57 4.83 20.15 9.44
CA PHE A 57 3.97 20.91 10.33
C PHE A 57 4.35 20.56 11.76
N THR A 58 4.63 21.60 12.55
CA THR A 58 4.75 21.45 14.00
C THR A 58 3.34 21.59 14.56
N VAL A 59 2.80 20.54 15.17
CA VAL A 59 1.55 20.63 15.92
C VAL A 59 1.87 21.44 17.19
N GLY A 60 1.67 22.75 17.13
CA GLY A 60 1.97 23.71 18.20
C GLY A 60 0.98 23.69 19.37
N GLY A 61 0.54 22.51 19.78
CA GLY A 61 -0.13 22.33 21.07
C GLY A 61 0.90 21.80 22.06
N THR A 62 1.09 22.48 23.19
CA THR A 62 1.66 21.81 24.36
C THR A 62 0.84 20.53 24.56
N PRO A 63 1.47 19.35 24.66
CA PRO A 63 0.74 18.12 24.87
C PRO A 63 0.09 18.20 26.26
N LEU A 64 -1.13 18.72 26.32
CA LEU A 64 -2.03 18.48 27.43
C LEU A 64 -2.21 16.98 27.44
N SER A 65 -1.51 16.36 28.37
CA SER A 65 -1.34 14.93 28.47
C SER A 65 -2.70 14.28 28.64
N CYS A 66 -3.04 13.39 27.73
CA CYS A 66 -4.03 12.35 27.99
C CYS A 66 -3.86 11.82 29.43
N ASN A 67 -4.97 11.56 30.12
CA ASN A 67 -4.95 10.99 31.47
C ASN A 67 -4.43 11.94 32.57
N SER A 68 -4.32 13.24 32.27
CA SER A 68 -4.16 14.27 33.31
C SER A 68 -5.42 14.32 34.17
N ASP A 69 -5.23 14.53 35.48
CA ASP A 69 -6.31 14.83 36.41
C ASP A 69 -7.06 16.09 35.99
N CYS A 70 -8.38 16.01 36.03
CA CYS A 70 -9.26 17.15 35.81
C CYS A 70 -10.36 17.17 36.88
N ASP A 71 -10.82 18.37 37.18
CA ASP A 71 -11.89 18.63 38.13
C ASP A 71 -13.23 18.57 37.36
N PRO A 72 -14.16 17.66 37.70
CA PRO A 72 -15.46 17.58 37.03
C PRO A 72 -16.31 18.85 37.18
N ASP A 73 -16.03 19.67 38.20
CA ASP A 73 -16.74 20.94 38.46
C ASP A 73 -15.95 22.15 37.91
N GLY A 74 -14.74 21.92 37.38
CA GLY A 74 -13.86 22.95 36.84
C GLY A 74 -14.24 23.38 35.42
N ASN A 75 -14.15 24.68 35.15
CA ASN A 75 -14.40 25.30 33.83
C ASN A 75 -13.75 24.52 32.66
N GLU A 76 -14.42 24.54 31.49
CA GLU A 76 -14.19 23.79 30.23
C GLU A 76 -12.78 23.89 29.57
N GLY A 77 -11.72 24.25 30.30
CA GLY A 77 -10.37 24.47 29.76
C GLY A 77 -9.26 23.59 30.32
N GLN A 78 -9.52 22.68 31.26
CA GLN A 78 -8.47 21.82 31.82
C GLN A 78 -8.04 20.70 30.88
N CYS A 79 -8.98 20.20 30.07
CA CYS A 79 -8.68 19.25 29.02
C CYS A 79 -8.43 20.01 27.72
N GLY A 80 -7.31 19.72 27.05
CA GLY A 80 -7.00 20.34 25.76
C GLY A 80 -8.11 20.09 24.72
N GLN A 81 -8.08 20.89 23.64
CA GLN A 81 -9.07 20.83 22.55
C GLN A 81 -9.42 19.39 22.14
N GLY A 82 -10.69 19.00 22.28
CA GLY A 82 -11.21 17.68 21.89
C GLY A 82 -11.08 16.56 22.94
N LEU A 83 -10.69 16.87 24.18
CA LEU A 83 -10.72 15.96 25.32
C LEU A 83 -11.83 16.41 26.29
N LEU A 84 -12.56 15.45 26.86
CA LEU A 84 -13.55 15.70 27.91
C LEU A 84 -13.04 15.12 29.23
N CYS A 85 -13.43 15.74 30.35
CA CYS A 85 -13.15 15.23 31.67
C CYS A 85 -14.14 14.10 31.99
N LEU A 86 -13.68 12.85 31.97
CA LEU A 86 -14.51 11.67 32.22
C LEU A 86 -14.12 11.00 33.53
N ASN A 87 -15.13 10.56 34.28
CA ASN A 87 -14.94 9.76 35.49
C ASN A 87 -14.56 8.32 35.07
N VAL A 88 -13.36 7.87 35.44
CA VAL A 88 -12.87 6.53 35.09
C VAL A 88 -13.40 5.53 36.11
N GLY A 89 -14.11 4.51 35.64
CA GLY A 89 -14.84 3.57 36.51
C GLY A 89 -13.99 2.78 37.51
N THR A 90 -14.69 2.36 38.57
CA THR A 90 -14.34 1.40 39.65
C THR A 90 -12.87 1.02 39.83
N GLY A 91 -12.09 1.92 40.42
CA GLY A 91 -10.75 1.58 40.95
C GLY A 91 -9.82 2.78 41.06
N GLU A 92 -10.05 3.81 40.28
CA GLU A 92 -9.30 5.06 40.31
C GLU A 92 -10.19 6.18 40.87
N THR A 93 -9.72 6.88 41.89
CA THR A 93 -10.37 8.08 42.41
C THR A 93 -9.95 9.28 41.56
N GLY A 94 -10.86 9.83 40.75
CA GLY A 94 -10.66 11.08 40.03
C GLY A 94 -11.19 11.08 38.60
N SER A 95 -11.48 12.27 38.07
CA SER A 95 -11.82 12.44 36.65
C SER A 95 -10.55 12.68 35.85
N LYS A 96 -10.49 12.13 34.64
CA LYS A 96 -9.31 12.22 33.75
C LYS A 96 -9.70 12.75 32.37
N CYS A 97 -8.81 13.51 31.75
CA CYS A 97 -9.02 13.99 30.38
C CYS A 97 -8.91 12.84 29.37
N ARG A 98 -10.02 12.50 28.70
CA ARG A 98 -10.12 11.41 27.70
C ARG A 98 -10.88 11.85 26.46
N LYS A 99 -10.63 11.17 25.33
CA LYS A 99 -11.49 11.34 24.16
C LYS A 99 -12.84 10.64 24.42
N PRO A 100 -13.98 11.29 24.10
CA PRO A 100 -15.30 10.72 24.36
C PRO A 100 -15.52 9.39 23.62
N GLN A 101 -14.82 9.17 22.51
CA GLN A 101 -14.92 7.95 21.71
C GLN A 101 -14.19 6.74 22.34
N CYS A 102 -13.40 6.95 23.39
CA CYS A 102 -12.48 5.94 23.96
C CYS A 102 -12.43 6.00 25.48
N SER A 103 -13.59 6.15 26.12
CA SER A 103 -13.72 6.24 27.59
C SER A 103 -13.04 5.08 28.33
N SER A 104 -13.01 3.88 27.74
CA SER A 104 -12.40 2.68 28.32
C SER A 104 -10.90 2.53 28.10
N SER A 105 -10.27 3.29 27.19
CA SER A 105 -8.85 3.11 26.87
C SER A 105 -7.94 4.03 27.68
N ALA A 106 -7.00 3.43 28.43
CA ALA A 106 -6.01 4.17 29.21
C ALA A 106 -4.97 4.93 28.36
N SER A 107 -4.80 4.56 27.09
CA SER A 107 -3.74 5.12 26.23
C SER A 107 -4.13 6.38 25.46
N CYS A 108 -5.39 6.82 25.51
CA CYS A 108 -6.02 7.85 24.64
C CYS A 108 -5.74 7.75 23.13
N VAL A 109 -5.06 6.69 22.69
CA VAL A 109 -5.03 6.28 21.30
C VAL A 109 -6.31 5.49 21.11
N CYS A 110 -7.33 6.18 20.61
CA CYS A 110 -8.43 5.50 19.98
C CYS A 110 -7.86 4.65 18.87
N ALA A 111 -8.09 3.34 18.91
CA ALA A 111 -7.83 2.51 17.74
C ALA A 111 -8.54 3.19 16.58
N THR A 112 -7.75 3.75 15.66
CA THR A 112 -8.29 4.36 14.45
C THR A 112 -9.11 3.25 13.82
N VAL A 113 -10.44 3.44 13.75
CA VAL A 113 -11.31 2.55 13.00
C VAL A 113 -10.73 2.56 11.59
N THR A 114 -9.96 1.53 11.27
CA THR A 114 -9.37 1.37 9.96
C THR A 114 -10.57 1.09 9.08
N ALA A 115 -11.07 2.14 8.42
CA ALA A 115 -12.14 2.02 7.47
C ALA A 115 -11.67 0.99 6.45
N THR A 116 -12.22 -0.23 6.54
CA THR A 116 -11.96 -1.28 5.58
C THR A 116 -12.60 -0.79 4.30
N ALA A 117 -11.78 -0.26 3.39
CA ALA A 117 -12.22 0.15 2.09
C ALA A 117 -12.70 -1.10 1.34
N THR A 118 -14.01 -1.35 1.34
CA THR A 118 -14.63 -2.32 0.44
C THR A 118 -14.48 -1.76 -0.97
N ALA A 119 -13.48 -2.24 -1.70
CA ALA A 119 -13.30 -1.93 -3.11
C ALA A 119 -14.43 -2.57 -3.91
N THR A 120 -15.46 -1.78 -4.25
CA THR A 120 -16.45 -2.16 -5.26
C THR A 120 -15.78 -2.06 -6.63
N ALA A 121 -15.48 -3.20 -7.24
CA ALA A 121 -14.95 -3.27 -8.60
C ALA A 121 -16.00 -2.77 -9.61
N THR A 122 -15.82 -1.56 -10.14
CA THR A 122 -16.57 -1.10 -11.31
C THR A 122 -15.90 -1.66 -12.56
N SER A 123 -16.58 -2.55 -13.27
CA SER A 123 -16.15 -3.08 -14.56
C SER A 123 -16.21 -1.98 -15.62
N THR A 124 -15.06 -1.44 -16.02
CA THR A 124 -14.95 -0.57 -17.20
C THR A 124 -14.85 -1.44 -18.44
N THR A 125 -15.83 -1.29 -19.34
CA THR A 125 -15.85 -1.93 -20.66
C THR A 125 -14.69 -1.41 -21.52
N ARG A 126 -13.87 -2.36 -21.99
CA ARG A 126 -12.75 -2.14 -22.90
C ARG A 126 -13.28 -1.82 -24.29
N ALA A 127 -13.08 -0.59 -24.76
CA ALA A 127 -13.23 -0.26 -26.17
C ALA A 127 -12.02 -0.83 -26.95
N THR A 128 -12.31 -1.72 -27.89
CA THR A 128 -11.33 -2.26 -28.85
C THR A 128 -11.05 -1.20 -29.90
N ALA A 129 -9.85 -0.62 -29.89
CA ALA A 129 -9.34 0.16 -31.00
C ALA A 129 -8.54 -0.77 -31.93
N THR A 130 -9.08 -1.00 -33.13
CA THR A 130 -8.37 -1.64 -34.25
C THR A 130 -7.44 -0.60 -34.87
N ALA A 131 -6.13 -0.78 -34.72
CA ALA A 131 -5.14 0.01 -35.43
C ALA A 131 -4.81 -0.66 -36.77
N THR A 132 -5.19 -0.02 -37.88
CA THR A 132 -4.66 -0.31 -39.21
C THR A 132 -3.42 0.54 -39.42
N SER A 133 -2.28 -0.11 -39.69
CA SER A 133 -1.01 0.54 -39.99
C SER A 133 -1.00 1.09 -41.42
N THR A 134 -0.78 2.39 -41.57
CA THR A 134 -0.15 2.96 -42.76
C THR A 134 0.91 3.97 -42.34
N SER A 135 2.06 3.83 -42.98
CA SER A 135 3.30 4.55 -42.73
C SER A 135 3.23 6.02 -43.16
N GLN A 136 3.94 6.85 -42.38
CA GLN A 136 4.64 8.06 -42.82
C GLN A 136 3.79 9.33 -43.07
N ALA A 137 3.80 10.22 -42.08
CA ALA A 137 4.19 11.62 -42.24
C ALA A 137 4.41 12.28 -40.86
N THR A 138 5.48 13.05 -40.76
CA THR A 138 5.87 13.90 -39.62
C THR A 138 4.83 14.99 -39.39
N ALA A 139 4.24 15.07 -38.20
CA ALA A 139 3.50 16.24 -37.74
C ALA A 139 3.77 16.49 -36.25
N THR A 140 4.28 17.70 -35.96
CA THR A 140 4.40 18.26 -34.62
C THR A 140 3.00 18.48 -34.06
N ALA A 141 2.63 17.79 -32.98
CA ALA A 141 1.38 18.00 -32.28
C ALA A 141 1.65 18.63 -30.91
N THR A 142 1.26 19.89 -30.76
CA THR A 142 1.09 20.54 -29.46
C THR A 142 -0.21 20.02 -28.84
N SER A 143 -0.11 19.19 -27.81
CA SER A 143 -1.27 18.70 -27.06
C SER A 143 -1.64 19.68 -25.96
N THR A 144 -2.62 20.55 -26.23
CA THR A 144 -3.32 21.32 -25.18
C THR A 144 -4.49 20.47 -24.68
N SER A 145 -4.32 19.79 -23.55
CA SER A 145 -5.40 19.08 -22.87
C SER A 145 -6.16 20.04 -21.96
N THR A 146 -7.27 20.59 -22.46
CA THR A 146 -8.25 21.27 -21.61
C THR A 146 -9.42 20.32 -21.39
N SER A 147 -9.49 19.70 -20.22
CA SER A 147 -10.68 18.99 -19.76
C SER A 147 -11.13 19.59 -18.44
N ASN A 148 -12.11 20.50 -18.49
CA ASN A 148 -12.87 20.91 -17.32
C ASN A 148 -14.35 20.61 -17.58
N ALA A 149 -14.76 19.39 -17.25
CA ALA A 149 -16.16 19.01 -17.16
C ALA A 149 -16.51 18.90 -15.68
N THR A 150 -16.96 20.02 -15.09
CA THR A 150 -17.53 20.04 -13.75
C THR A 150 -18.93 19.44 -13.83
N ALA A 151 -19.05 18.15 -13.48
CA ALA A 151 -20.35 17.54 -13.25
C ALA A 151 -20.87 18.02 -11.89
N THR A 152 -21.77 18.99 -11.90
CA THR A 152 -22.51 19.42 -10.71
C THR A 152 -23.49 18.32 -10.32
N ALA A 153 -23.19 17.56 -9.27
CA ALA A 153 -24.13 16.59 -8.72
C ALA A 153 -25.28 17.34 -8.04
N THR A 154 -26.47 17.31 -8.63
CA THR A 154 -27.69 17.80 -7.99
C THR A 154 -28.06 16.86 -6.85
N ALA A 155 -27.96 17.32 -5.61
CA ALA A 155 -28.40 16.56 -4.44
C ALA A 155 -29.92 16.38 -4.49
N THR A 156 -30.38 15.15 -4.73
CA THR A 156 -31.78 14.77 -4.53
C THR A 156 -32.04 14.63 -3.04
N SER A 157 -32.96 15.41 -2.49
CA SER A 157 -33.40 15.29 -1.10
C SER A 157 -34.03 13.91 -0.88
N ASN A 158 -33.49 13.15 0.08
CA ASN A 158 -34.07 11.86 0.45
C ASN A 158 -35.32 12.10 1.31
N PRO A 159 -36.53 11.73 0.85
CA PRO A 159 -37.78 12.01 1.56
C PRO A 159 -37.94 11.24 2.89
N GLN A 160 -37.00 10.37 3.25
CA GLN A 160 -37.01 9.61 4.51
C GLN A 160 -36.03 10.16 5.57
N CYS A 161 -35.33 11.25 5.25
CA CYS A 161 -34.59 12.02 6.24
C CYS A 161 -35.55 12.64 7.26
N ASN A 162 -35.13 12.75 8.53
CA ASN A 162 -35.93 13.26 9.65
C ASN A 162 -37.11 12.39 10.09
N ASN A 163 -37.30 11.20 9.54
CA ASN A 163 -38.29 10.28 10.08
C ASN A 163 -37.97 9.99 11.55
N SER A 164 -38.98 10.00 12.41
CA SER A 164 -38.82 9.71 13.82
C SER A 164 -38.38 8.26 14.01
N CYS A 165 -37.44 8.05 14.92
CA CYS A 165 -36.87 6.74 15.19
C CYS A 165 -36.57 6.59 16.69
N THR A 166 -36.68 5.37 17.20
CA THR A 166 -36.21 5.01 18.55
C THR A 166 -35.00 4.07 18.47
N SER A 167 -34.74 3.51 17.30
CA SER A 167 -33.63 2.62 17.02
C SER A 167 -33.23 2.69 15.53
N ASN A 168 -32.04 2.20 15.20
CA ASN A 168 -31.53 2.22 13.83
C ASN A 168 -32.36 1.41 12.84
N SER A 169 -33.13 0.41 13.29
CA SER A 169 -34.00 -0.40 12.43
C SER A 169 -35.25 0.35 11.96
N ASN A 170 -35.60 1.47 12.59
CA ASN A 170 -36.67 2.36 12.11
C ASN A 170 -36.24 3.21 10.91
N CYS A 171 -34.94 3.25 10.59
CA CYS A 171 -34.40 4.03 9.50
C CYS A 171 -34.17 3.16 8.26
N PRO A 172 -34.58 3.61 7.05
CA PRO A 172 -34.27 2.90 5.82
C PRO A 172 -32.75 2.81 5.59
N SER A 173 -32.32 1.84 4.76
CA SER A 173 -30.92 1.53 4.50
C SER A 173 -30.08 2.79 4.18
N GLY A 174 -28.99 2.97 4.93
CA GLY A 174 -28.06 4.10 4.76
C GLY A 174 -28.27 5.27 5.73
N LEU A 175 -29.32 5.23 6.57
CA LEU A 175 -29.58 6.22 7.61
C LEU A 175 -29.38 5.60 9.01
N MET A 176 -28.96 6.42 9.97
CA MET A 176 -28.80 6.06 11.38
C MET A 176 -29.73 6.89 12.25
N CYS A 177 -30.28 6.30 13.32
CA CYS A 177 -31.12 7.03 14.24
C CYS A 177 -30.26 7.91 15.15
N TYR A 178 -30.37 9.23 15.02
CA TYR A 178 -29.69 10.17 15.89
C TYR A 178 -30.65 10.68 16.97
N ILE A 179 -30.36 10.34 18.22
CA ILE A 179 -31.10 10.76 19.39
C ILE A 179 -30.26 11.80 20.11
N ALA A 180 -30.75 13.05 20.19
CA ALA A 180 -30.07 14.10 20.93
C ALA A 180 -29.99 13.74 22.42
N SER A 181 -28.92 14.16 23.09
CA SER A 181 -28.72 13.87 24.52
C SER A 181 -29.93 14.35 25.34
N GLY A 182 -30.57 13.44 26.07
CA GLY A 182 -31.77 13.72 26.87
C GLY A 182 -33.11 13.51 26.14
N ALA A 183 -33.12 13.20 24.85
CA ALA A 183 -34.33 12.84 24.12
C ALA A 183 -34.59 11.32 24.16
N THR A 184 -35.86 10.91 24.17
CA THR A 184 -36.28 9.50 24.07
C THR A 184 -36.57 9.06 22.63
N THR A 185 -36.64 10.02 21.71
CA THR A 185 -36.87 9.80 20.28
C THR A 185 -35.84 10.61 19.48
N GLY A 186 -35.43 10.06 18.34
CA GLY A 186 -34.47 10.67 17.42
C GLY A 186 -35.05 10.85 16.03
N GLY A 187 -34.19 11.31 15.12
CA GLY A 187 -34.48 11.39 13.68
C GLY A 187 -33.49 10.58 12.86
N CYS A 188 -33.93 9.99 11.76
CA CYS A 188 -33.06 9.29 10.81
C CYS A 188 -32.16 10.29 10.08
N ARG A 189 -30.84 10.19 10.30
CA ARG A 189 -29.78 11.04 9.76
C ARG A 189 -28.86 10.26 8.84
N ASN A 190 -28.21 10.96 7.93
CA ASN A 190 -27.11 10.38 7.16
C ASN A 190 -25.88 10.18 8.07
N THR A 191 -25.25 9.01 8.00
CA THR A 191 -24.09 8.65 8.83
C THR A 191 -22.89 9.60 8.68
N GLN A 192 -22.79 10.30 7.55
CA GLN A 192 -21.71 11.24 7.27
C GLN A 192 -21.93 12.63 7.90
N CYS A 193 -23.14 12.95 8.39
CA CYS A 193 -23.47 14.25 8.98
C CYS A 193 -24.58 14.13 10.03
N LEU A 194 -24.25 13.54 11.18
CA LEU A 194 -25.23 13.29 12.26
C LEU A 194 -25.77 14.57 12.91
N SER A 195 -25.03 15.67 12.83
CA SER A 195 -25.40 16.97 13.36
C SER A 195 -26.36 17.75 12.46
N GLU A 196 -26.48 17.39 11.17
CA GLU A 196 -27.20 18.19 10.18
C GLU A 196 -28.66 17.76 10.04
N THR A 197 -29.56 18.74 10.05
CA THR A 197 -31.01 18.47 10.09
C THR A 197 -31.61 18.19 8.71
N ASP A 198 -30.96 18.65 7.66
CA ASP A 198 -31.36 18.57 6.26
C ASP A 198 -30.94 17.25 5.57
N CYS A 199 -30.13 16.41 6.22
CA CYS A 199 -29.52 15.17 5.67
C CYS A 199 -28.82 15.32 4.31
N THR A 200 -28.65 16.55 3.84
CA THR A 200 -27.76 16.91 2.76
C THR A 200 -26.40 17.10 3.39
N CYS A 201 -25.70 16.00 3.66
CA CYS A 201 -24.27 16.12 3.91
C CYS A 201 -23.70 16.75 2.64
N ALA A 202 -22.92 17.83 2.79
CA ALA A 202 -21.98 18.19 1.75
C ALA A 202 -21.10 16.96 1.55
N VAL A 203 -21.46 16.11 0.59
CA VAL A 203 -20.56 15.09 0.08
C VAL A 203 -19.39 15.93 -0.36
N ALA A 204 -18.29 15.86 0.38
CA ALA A 204 -17.05 16.50 -0.02
C ALA A 204 -16.90 16.09 -1.48
N THR A 205 -17.10 17.07 -2.38
CA THR A 205 -17.01 16.81 -3.80
C THR A 205 -15.64 16.18 -3.91
N SER A 206 -15.59 14.90 -4.29
CA SER A 206 -14.33 14.26 -4.55
C SER A 206 -13.79 14.99 -5.76
N THR A 207 -13.15 16.14 -5.52
CA THR A 207 -12.20 16.72 -6.44
C THR A 207 -11.35 15.53 -6.77
N ALA A 208 -11.41 15.07 -8.02
CA ALA A 208 -10.48 14.09 -8.51
C ALA A 208 -9.11 14.77 -8.39
N THR A 209 -8.52 14.71 -7.21
CA THR A 209 -7.11 14.85 -7.03
C THR A 209 -6.60 13.70 -7.86
N SER A 210 -6.14 14.01 -9.08
CA SER A 210 -5.29 13.10 -9.82
C SER A 210 -4.22 12.70 -8.81
N VAL A 211 -4.31 11.48 -8.29
CA VAL A 211 -3.27 10.93 -7.46
C VAL A 211 -2.09 10.82 -8.41
N ALA A 212 -1.26 11.86 -8.44
CA ALA A 212 0.13 11.68 -8.80
C ALA A 212 0.57 10.56 -7.88
N GLN A 213 0.73 9.36 -8.44
CA GLN A 213 1.20 8.19 -7.73
C GLN A 213 2.43 8.66 -6.97
N ALA A 214 2.33 8.70 -5.64
CA ALA A 214 3.51 8.82 -4.81
C ALA A 214 4.46 7.73 -5.32
N PRO A 215 5.75 8.04 -5.56
CA PRO A 215 6.69 7.01 -5.92
C PRO A 215 6.59 5.95 -4.84
N VAL A 216 6.08 4.77 -5.24
CA VAL A 216 6.06 3.60 -4.39
C VAL A 216 7.52 3.37 -4.08
N SER A 217 7.93 3.75 -2.87
CA SER A 217 9.23 3.37 -2.35
C SER A 217 9.15 1.87 -2.17
N THR A 218 9.59 1.17 -3.22
CA THR A 218 9.81 -0.27 -3.19
C THR A 218 11.00 -0.49 -2.28
N ASN A 219 10.76 -0.44 -0.97
CA ASN A 219 11.46 -1.32 -0.04
C ASN A 219 11.02 -2.74 -0.38
N GLN A 220 11.44 -3.20 -1.56
CA GLN A 220 11.31 -4.58 -1.97
C GLN A 220 12.12 -5.34 -0.92
N PRO A 221 11.51 -6.26 -0.16
CA PRO A 221 12.25 -7.12 0.74
C PRO A 221 13.31 -7.81 -0.11
N THR A 222 14.57 -7.46 0.12
CA THR A 222 15.71 -8.15 -0.48
C THR A 222 15.59 -9.59 -0.03
N LEU A 223 15.10 -10.45 -0.93
CA LEU A 223 15.21 -11.87 -0.71
C LEU A 223 16.69 -12.15 -0.44
N PRO A 224 17.02 -12.94 0.60
CA PRO A 224 18.39 -13.30 0.87
C PRO A 224 18.96 -13.85 -0.43
N VAL A 225 20.05 -13.22 -0.89
CA VAL A 225 20.84 -13.73 -2.00
C VAL A 225 21.33 -15.10 -1.55
N VAL A 226 20.58 -16.14 -1.89
CA VAL A 226 21.01 -17.54 -1.90
C VAL A 226 21.95 -17.72 -3.09
N GLY A 227 22.94 -16.85 -3.17
CA GLY A 227 24.10 -17.05 -4.02
C GLY A 227 24.86 -18.21 -3.41
N THR A 228 24.96 -19.29 -4.15
CA THR A 228 25.98 -20.31 -3.94
C THR A 228 27.31 -19.58 -3.78
N SER A 229 27.76 -19.44 -2.54
CA SER A 229 28.92 -18.64 -2.23
C SER A 229 30.12 -19.26 -2.96
N TRP A 230 31.00 -18.42 -3.50
CA TRP A 230 32.24 -18.82 -4.16
C TRP A 230 32.98 -19.98 -3.46
N PRO A 231 33.03 -20.07 -2.11
CA PRO A 231 33.59 -21.21 -1.40
C PRO A 231 33.05 -22.59 -1.82
N THR A 232 31.76 -22.70 -2.13
CA THR A 232 31.15 -24.00 -2.48
C THR A 232 31.59 -24.46 -3.88
N MET A 233 31.79 -23.54 -4.82
CA MET A 233 32.31 -23.85 -6.16
C MET A 233 33.77 -24.34 -6.13
N PHE A 234 34.61 -23.73 -5.28
CA PHE A 234 35.99 -24.21 -5.11
C PHE A 234 36.04 -25.57 -4.40
N ALA A 235 35.19 -25.79 -3.40
CA ALA A 235 35.16 -27.04 -2.66
C ALA A 235 34.76 -28.24 -3.54
N THR A 236 33.74 -28.11 -4.39
CA THR A 236 33.38 -29.18 -5.34
C THR A 236 34.40 -29.34 -6.45
N GLY A 237 35.00 -28.25 -6.95
CA GLY A 237 36.03 -28.31 -7.98
C GLY A 237 37.28 -29.10 -7.54
N VAL A 238 37.77 -28.86 -6.33
CA VAL A 238 38.93 -29.58 -5.78
C VAL A 238 38.60 -31.04 -5.53
N GLY A 239 37.41 -31.35 -5.01
CA GLY A 239 36.98 -32.73 -4.77
C GLY A 239 36.98 -33.60 -6.03
N ILE A 240 36.50 -33.05 -7.15
CA ILE A 240 36.47 -33.78 -8.44
C ILE A 240 37.90 -34.02 -8.97
N LEU A 241 38.80 -33.05 -8.84
CA LEU A 241 40.20 -33.21 -9.26
C LEU A 241 40.93 -34.28 -8.44
N VAL A 242 40.66 -34.38 -7.14
CA VAL A 242 41.24 -35.42 -6.28
C VAL A 242 40.75 -36.81 -6.67
N ILE A 243 39.45 -36.97 -6.98
CA ILE A 243 38.88 -38.25 -7.41
C ILE A 243 39.46 -38.66 -8.78
N ILE A 244 39.56 -37.73 -9.74
CA ILE A 244 40.15 -38.02 -11.05
C ILE A 244 41.64 -38.35 -10.91
N GLY A 245 42.37 -37.61 -10.08
CA GLY A 245 43.79 -37.87 -9.82
C GLY A 245 44.04 -39.23 -9.17
N SER A 246 43.20 -39.65 -8.23
CA SER A 246 43.31 -40.97 -7.60
C SER A 246 42.91 -42.10 -8.54
N LEU A 247 41.93 -41.89 -9.44
CA LEU A 247 41.58 -42.87 -10.46
C LEU A 247 42.69 -43.04 -11.51
N LEU A 248 43.36 -41.95 -11.91
CA LEU A 248 44.49 -41.99 -12.84
C LEU A 248 45.74 -42.65 -12.22
N LEU A 249 45.95 -42.50 -10.91
CA LEU A 249 47.08 -43.14 -10.22
C LEU A 249 46.87 -44.64 -10.01
N ALA A 250 45.62 -45.10 -10.01
CA ALA A 250 45.24 -46.50 -9.82
C ALA A 250 45.20 -47.33 -11.12
N LEU A 251 45.32 -46.67 -12.28
CA LEU A 251 45.30 -47.26 -13.63
C LEU A 251 46.72 -47.40 -14.21
#